data_AF-A0A9W5PXQ6-F1
#
_entry.id   AF-A0A9W5PXQ6-F1
#
_cell.length_a   1.000
_cell.length_b   1.000
_cell.length_c   1.000
_cell.angle_alpha   90.00
_cell.angle_beta   90.00
_cell.angle_gamma   90.00
#
_symmetry.space_group_name_H-M   'P 1'
#
loop_
_entity.id
_entity.type
_entity.pdbx_description
1 polymer ?
#
loop_
_entity_poly.entity_id
_entity_poly.type
_entity_poly.pdbx_seq_one_letter_code
_entity_poly.pdbx_strand_id
1 'polypeptide(L)' 'MGYFKGKQFARDIILVAVGYYCRFSLSYRDVSKILKERVIFVHPTTIMRWLHEIW' A
#
# COMPACT_ATOMS: atom_id res chain seq x y z
N MET A 1 13.29 14.84 -2.29
CA MET A 1 13.50 13.37 -2.16
C MET A 1 13.22 12.94 -0.71
N GLY A 2 11.95 12.83 -0.28
CA GLY A 2 11.67 12.66 1.16
C GLY A 2 10.36 11.98 1.56
N TYR A 3 9.52 11.57 0.62
CA TYR A 3 8.15 11.09 0.90
C TYR A 3 8.04 9.85 1.80
N PHE A 4 9.16 9.14 2.05
CA PHE A 4 9.15 7.84 2.71
C PHE A 4 10.08 7.74 3.94
N LYS A 5 10.71 8.83 4.38
CA LYS A 5 11.62 8.79 5.54
C LYS A 5 10.77 8.73 6.83
N GLY A 6 10.84 7.61 7.56
CA GLY A 6 10.11 7.41 8.83
C GLY A 6 8.75 6.71 8.72
N LYS A 7 8.39 6.13 7.57
CA LYS A 7 7.17 5.30 7.44
C LYS A 7 7.44 3.92 8.08
N GLN A 8 6.43 3.39 8.78
CA GLN A 8 6.45 2.04 9.37
C GLN A 8 6.68 0.92 8.33
N PHE A 9 6.47 1.23 7.04
CA PHE A 9 6.60 0.28 5.94
C PHE A 9 7.65 0.75 4.93
N ALA A 10 8.45 -0.18 4.43
CA ALA A 10 9.42 0.09 3.38
C ALA A 10 8.74 0.60 2.11
N ARG A 11 9.42 1.49 1.38
CA ARG A 11 8.94 2.06 0.12
C ARG A 11 8.50 0.99 -0.89
N ASP A 12 9.20 -0.13 -0.91
CA ASP A 12 8.92 -1.28 -1.77
C ASP A 12 7.51 -1.86 -1.53
N ILE A 13 7.12 -2.01 -0.26
CA ILE A 13 5.79 -2.50 0.13
C ILE A 13 4.70 -1.55 -0.37
N ILE A 14 4.95 -0.24 -0.29
CA ILE A 14 4.00 0.78 -0.73
C ILE A 14 3.83 0.73 -2.25
N LEU A 15 4.95 0.60 -3.00
CA LEU A 15 4.92 0.44 -4.44
C LEU A 15 4.19 -0.84 -4.87
N VAL A 16 4.40 -1.95 -4.17
CA VAL A 16 3.69 -3.20 -4.42
C VAL A 16 2.18 -3.03 -4.19
N ALA A 17 1.77 -2.38 -3.11
CA ALA A 17 0.36 -2.10 -2.81
C ALA A 17 -0.32 -1.23 -3.88
N VAL A 18 0.35 -0.14 -4.28
CA VAL A 18 -0.12 0.76 -5.35
C VAL A 18 -0.14 0.04 -6.70
N GLY A 19 0.85 -0.80 -6.97
CA GLY A 19 0.92 -1.64 -8.16
C GLY A 19 -0.26 -2.59 -8.27
N TYR A 20 -0.64 -3.26 -7.17
CA TYR A 20 -1.83 -4.12 -7.14
C TYR A 20 -3.13 -3.33 -7.40
N TYR A 21 -3.26 -2.16 -6.77
CA TYR A 21 -4.41 -1.28 -6.99
C TYR A 21 -4.54 -0.86 -8.46
N CYS A 22 -3.45 -0.40 -9.08
CA CYS A 22 -3.46 0.09 -10.46
C CYS A 22 -3.56 -1.03 -11.51
N ARG A 23 -2.87 -2.16 -11.31
CA ARG A 23 -2.81 -3.27 -12.28
C ARG A 23 -4.10 -4.08 -12.35
N PHE A 24 -4.78 -4.26 -11.22
CA PHE A 24 -5.92 -5.16 -11.10
C PHE A 24 -7.23 -4.45 -10.69
N SER A 25 -7.22 -3.11 -10.58
CA SER A 25 -8.37 -2.31 -10.15
C SER A 25 -9.00 -2.81 -8.85
N LEU A 26 -8.17 -3.29 -7.92
CA LEU A 26 -8.60 -3.88 -6.65
C LEU A 26 -9.05 -2.81 -5.67
N SER A 27 -10.01 -3.14 -4.80
CA SER A 27 -10.35 -2.25 -3.68
C SER A 27 -9.22 -2.21 -2.65
N TYR A 28 -9.11 -1.12 -1.87
CA TYR A 28 -8.14 -1.01 -0.77
C TYR A 28 -8.21 -2.19 0.22
N ARG A 29 -9.40 -2.77 0.40
CA ARG A 29 -9.60 -3.96 1.24
C ARG A 29 -8.99 -5.22 0.64
N ASP A 30 -9.09 -5.40 -0.67
CA ASP A 30 -8.53 -6.57 -1.36
C ASP A 30 -7.01 -6.47 -1.39
N VAL A 31 -6.45 -5.28 -1.65
CA VAL A 31 -5.00 -5.05 -1.52
C VAL A 31 -4.52 -5.34 -0.09
N SER A 32 -5.27 -4.91 0.92
CA SER A 32 -4.98 -5.22 2.33
C SER A 32 -5.01 -6.74 2.62
N LYS A 33 -5.95 -7.49 2.05
CA LYS A 33 -6.00 -8.95 2.16
C LYS A 33 -4.79 -9.62 1.49
N ILE A 34 -4.43 -9.22 0.28
CA ILE A 34 -3.27 -9.78 -0.45
C ILE A 34 -1.97 -9.53 0.31
N LEU A 35 -1.82 -8.32 0.86
CA LEU A 35 -0.67 -8.00 1.71
C LEU A 35 -0.67 -8.86 2.98
N LYS A 36 -1.83 -9.09 3.59
CA LYS A 36 -1.98 -9.96 4.76
C LYS A 36 -1.61 -11.41 4.46
N GLU A 37 -1.95 -11.93 3.29
CA GLU A 37 -1.51 -13.26 2.82
C GLU A 37 0.02 -13.36 2.69
N ARG A 38 0.69 -12.23 2.42
CA ARG A 38 2.15 -12.11 2.40
C ARG A 38 2.77 -11.79 3.77
N VAL A 39 2.02 -11.97 4.86
CA VAL A 39 2.44 -11.67 6.26
C VAL A 39 2.64 -10.17 6.51
N ILE A 40 2.11 -9.30 5.65
CA ILE A 40 2.18 -7.84 5.80
C ILE A 40 0.81 -7.31 6.25
N PHE A 41 0.70 -6.98 7.54
CA PHE A 41 -0.54 -6.47 8.11
C PHE A 41 -0.68 -4.96 7.86
N VAL A 42 -1.41 -4.59 6.81
CA VAL A 42 -1.71 -3.19 6.48
C VAL A 42 -3.21 -2.96 6.56
N HIS A 43 -3.63 -1.95 7.32
CA HIS A 43 -5.04 -1.56 7.36
C HIS A 43 -5.43 -0.86 6.04
N PRO A 44 -6.65 -1.07 5.48
CA PRO A 44 -7.08 -0.45 4.22
C PRO A 44 -6.94 1.08 4.20
N THR A 45 -7.14 1.75 5.34
CA THR A 45 -6.96 3.22 5.46
C THR A 45 -5.50 3.66 5.31
N THR A 46 -4.54 2.80 5.60
CA THR A 46 -3.11 3.08 5.39
C THR A 46 -2.79 3.07 3.91
N ILE A 47 -3.39 2.15 3.15
CA ILE A 47 -3.27 2.07 1.68
C ILE A 47 -3.91 3.29 1.03
N MET A 48 -5.09 3.71 1.50
CA MET A 48 -5.73 4.95 1.06
C MET A 48 -4.82 6.17 1.30
N ARG A 49 -4.19 6.28 2.49
CA ARG A 49 -3.24 7.35 2.80
C ARG A 49 -2.02 7.33 1.87
N TRP A 50 -1.48 6.16 1.54
CA TRP A 50 -0.36 6.06 0.59
C TRP A 50 -0.76 6.51 -0.81
N LEU A 51 -1.93 6.10 -1.28
CA LEU A 51 -2.42 6.51 -2.59
C LEU A 51 -2.69 8.01 -2.65
N HIS A 52 -3.23 8.62 -1.59
CA HIS A 52 -3.45 10.07 -1.51
C HIS A 52 -2.17 10.91 -1.42
N GLU A 53 -1.04 10.35 -0.97
CA GLU A 53 0.25 11.08 -0.98
C GLU A 53 1.08 10.85 -2.24
N ILE A 54 0.73 9.85 -3.04
CA ILE A 54 1.42 9.50 -4.29
C ILE A 54 0.75 10.16 -5.50
N TRP A 55 -0.58 10.36 -5.43
CA TRP A 55 -1.36 11.15 -6.39
C TRP A 55 -1.41 12.61 -5.98
#